data_AF-L5L982-F1
#
_entry.id   AF-L5L982-F1
#
_cell.length_a   1.000
_cell.length_b   1.000
_cell.length_c   1.000
_cell.angle_alpha   90.00
_cell.angle_beta   90.00
_cell.angle_gamma   90.00
#
_symmetry.space_group_name_H-M   'P 1'
#
loop_
_entity.id
_entity.type
_entity.pdbx_description
1 polymer ?
#
loop_
_entity_poly.entity_id
_entity_poly.type
_entity_poly.pdbx_seq_one_letter_code
_entity_poly.pdbx_strand_id
1 'polypeptide(L)'
;MEALGSVLSCPVCTELFTPPVLFLSCSHNFCKQCLELILVCQHCIHVDGQFCCPVCRKMCLSDEEPICGMCKLFGEHMSHQVAKISDAYTERKVSFAKDIQLVLQKSESAAQAMQVLPKEMFTLPPQDTEKLIGDLSTSADDTRAMIDAFGDSLLSGIKCRIATLKRQLELEHVSKLEKLQSVAQELEAPRQLYQQMKALLQHHVNAVQFLHEHKRLKAEMKRLMEGSVSPQVPTKDTVSIKCYFQELIKGMDITAFVPPGQEQCPKEEAVRTQSQMTTGAKLEEGAL
;
A
#
# COMPACT_ATOMS: atom_id res chain seq x y z
N MET A 1 51.95 6.87 32.53
CA MET A 1 52.70 5.64 32.90
C MET A 1 52.12 4.39 32.23
N GLU A 2 50.84 4.37 31.84
CA GLU A 2 50.17 3.23 31.16
C GLU A 2 50.73 2.88 29.77
N ALA A 3 51.19 3.86 28.99
CA ALA A 3 51.72 3.62 27.64
C ALA A 3 53.05 2.84 27.62
N LEU A 4 53.82 2.84 28.73
CA LEU A 4 55.05 2.03 28.84
C LEU A 4 54.73 0.59 29.24
N GLY A 5 53.66 0.37 30.01
CA GLY A 5 53.27 -0.96 30.50
C GLY A 5 52.89 -1.91 29.37
N SER A 6 52.16 -1.43 28.36
CA SER A 6 51.72 -2.25 27.22
C SER A 6 52.86 -2.69 26.29
N VAL A 7 53.97 -1.94 26.25
CA VAL A 7 55.17 -2.27 25.45
C VAL A 7 56.09 -3.25 26.19
N LEU A 8 56.00 -3.29 27.52
CA LEU A 8 56.82 -4.13 28.41
C LEU A 8 56.08 -5.37 28.94
N SER A 9 54.85 -5.59 28.48
CA SER A 9 54.03 -6.76 28.82
C SER A 9 54.12 -7.86 27.78
N CYS A 10 54.13 -9.11 28.23
CA CYS A 10 54.10 -10.27 27.35
C CYS A 10 52.71 -10.44 26.70
N PRO A 11 52.63 -10.62 25.38
CA PRO A 11 51.33 -10.77 24.69
C PRO A 11 50.61 -12.09 25.01
N VAL A 12 51.23 -12.98 25.77
CA VAL A 12 50.69 -14.30 26.12
C VAL A 12 50.08 -14.30 27.51
N CYS A 13 50.85 -13.89 28.53
CA CYS A 13 50.38 -13.86 29.91
C CYS A 13 49.87 -12.47 30.34
N THR A 14 50.03 -11.44 29.50
CA THR A 14 49.66 -10.04 29.78
C THR A 14 50.38 -9.36 30.95
N GLU A 15 51.30 -10.08 31.60
CA GLU A 15 52.17 -9.58 32.67
C GLU A 15 53.48 -9.00 32.15
N LEU A 16 54.21 -8.28 33.01
CA LEU A 16 55.56 -7.81 32.71
C LEU A 16 56.51 -8.98 32.38
N PHE A 17 57.40 -8.76 31.40
CA PHE A 17 58.30 -9.80 30.92
C PHE A 17 59.18 -10.43 32.01
N THR A 18 59.14 -11.77 32.11
CA THR A 18 59.87 -12.50 33.16
C THR A 18 60.45 -13.85 32.67
N PRO A 19 61.79 -13.96 32.53
CA PRO A 19 62.62 -12.98 31.83
C PRO A 19 62.20 -12.87 30.33
N PRO A 20 62.38 -11.70 29.68
CA PRO A 20 62.07 -11.53 28.26
C PRO A 20 63.01 -12.36 27.37
N VAL A 21 62.45 -12.97 26.34
CA VAL A 21 63.17 -13.63 25.25
C VAL A 21 62.73 -12.97 23.94
N LEU A 22 63.69 -12.39 23.21
CA LEU A 22 63.48 -11.79 21.91
C LEU A 22 63.55 -12.87 20.82
N PHE A 23 62.49 -13.01 20.04
CA PHE A 23 62.51 -13.90 18.89
C PHE A 23 63.05 -13.16 17.65
N LEU A 24 64.28 -13.44 17.26
CA LEU A 24 65.04 -12.67 16.28
C LEU A 24 64.42 -12.60 14.88
N SER A 25 63.65 -13.60 14.46
CA SER A 25 63.08 -13.62 13.10
C SER A 25 61.97 -12.59 12.89
N CYS A 26 61.33 -12.10 13.96
CA CYS A 26 60.28 -11.09 13.88
C CYS A 26 60.32 -10.04 15.00
N SER A 27 61.37 -10.07 15.81
CA SER A 27 61.65 -9.13 16.90
C SER A 27 60.53 -8.98 17.94
N HIS A 28 59.71 -10.02 18.13
CA HIS A 28 58.70 -10.05 19.19
C HIS A 28 59.26 -10.67 20.48
N ASN A 29 58.86 -10.12 21.62
CA ASN A 29 59.33 -10.54 22.94
C ASN A 29 58.27 -11.40 23.64
N PHE A 30 58.72 -12.42 24.38
CA PHE A 30 57.88 -13.30 25.20
C PHE A 30 58.55 -13.57 26.55
N CYS A 31 57.78 -13.85 27.61
CA CYS A 31 58.36 -14.45 28.80
C CYS A 31 58.96 -15.81 28.44
N LYS A 32 60.11 -16.17 29.01
CA LYS A 32 60.75 -17.48 28.77
C LYS A 32 59.75 -18.64 28.92
N GLN A 33 58.97 -18.64 29.99
CA GLN A 33 57.96 -19.67 30.25
C GLN A 33 56.84 -19.69 29.19
N CYS A 34 56.39 -18.52 28.74
CA CYS A 34 55.37 -18.41 27.70
C CYS A 34 55.89 -18.92 26.35
N LEU A 35 57.15 -18.62 26.01
CA LEU A 35 57.77 -19.11 24.79
C LEU A 35 57.92 -20.64 24.81
N GLU A 36 58.37 -21.20 25.93
CA GLU A 36 58.48 -22.66 26.13
C GLU A 36 57.11 -23.35 25.97
N LEU A 37 56.05 -22.78 26.56
CA LEU A 37 54.70 -23.32 26.41
C LEU A 37 54.23 -23.33 24.95
N ILE A 38 54.47 -22.24 24.22
CA ILE A 38 54.08 -22.13 22.81
C ILE A 38 54.86 -23.16 21.96
N LEU A 39 56.15 -23.34 22.22
CA LEU A 39 56.97 -24.34 21.53
C LEU A 39 56.43 -25.77 21.73
N VAL A 40 56.03 -26.10 22.96
CA VAL A 40 55.39 -27.40 23.28
C VAL A 40 54.07 -27.56 22.51
N CYS A 41 53.19 -26.56 22.54
CA CYS A 41 51.90 -26.61 21.81
C CYS A 41 52.08 -26.79 20.30
N GLN A 42 53.14 -26.20 19.73
CA GLN A 42 53.45 -26.29 18.30
C GLN A 42 54.28 -27.54 17.93
N HIS A 43 54.56 -28.44 18.88
CA HIS A 43 55.45 -29.59 18.67
C HIS A 43 56.82 -29.20 18.08
N CYS A 44 57.33 -28.03 18.48
CA CYS A 44 58.57 -27.46 17.96
C CYS A 44 59.69 -27.63 19.01
N ILE A 45 60.81 -28.23 18.60
CA ILE A 45 61.97 -28.47 19.49
C ILE A 45 62.95 -27.29 19.43
N HIS A 46 62.95 -26.51 18.34
CA HIS A 46 63.85 -25.36 18.12
C HIS A 46 63.16 -24.21 17.39
N VAL A 47 63.70 -22.99 17.60
CA VAL A 47 63.20 -21.71 17.06
C VAL A 47 63.58 -21.46 15.59
N ASP A 48 64.40 -22.31 14.98
CA ASP A 48 65.07 -22.09 13.69
C ASP A 48 64.24 -22.39 12.42
N GLY A 49 62.90 -22.43 12.51
CA GLY A 49 62.10 -22.40 11.28
C GLY A 49 60.65 -22.86 11.38
N GLN A 50 60.28 -23.60 12.43
CA GLN A 50 58.93 -24.16 12.57
C GLN A 50 58.01 -23.32 13.49
N PHE A 51 58.58 -22.37 14.24
CA PHE A 51 57.83 -21.56 15.20
C PHE A 51 56.95 -20.51 14.50
N CYS A 52 55.65 -20.63 14.69
CA CYS A 52 54.67 -19.62 14.34
C CYS A 52 54.50 -18.64 15.49
N CYS A 53 55.02 -17.42 15.33
CA CYS A 53 54.83 -16.35 16.30
C CYS A 53 53.34 -15.96 16.41
N PRO A 54 52.72 -15.98 17.60
CA PRO A 54 51.30 -15.62 17.80
C PRO A 54 50.98 -14.16 17.45
N VAL A 55 52.00 -13.30 17.43
CA VAL A 55 51.86 -11.87 17.13
C VAL A 55 52.01 -11.57 15.64
N CYS A 56 52.82 -12.36 14.92
CA CYS A 56 53.04 -12.14 13.49
C CYS A 56 51.78 -12.43 12.68
N ARG A 57 51.46 -11.51 11.76
CA ARG A 57 50.48 -11.79 10.70
C ARG A 57 51.11 -12.69 9.64
N LYS A 58 50.28 -13.54 9.04
CA LYS A 58 50.65 -14.51 8.00
C LYS A 58 49.62 -14.48 6.89
N MET A 59 50.02 -14.92 5.70
CA MET A 59 49.10 -15.11 4.59
C MET A 59 48.58 -16.55 4.63
N CYS A 60 47.27 -16.76 4.78
CA CYS A 60 46.70 -18.09 4.57
C CYS A 60 46.66 -18.39 3.07
N LEU A 61 47.31 -19.47 2.64
CA LEU A 61 47.35 -19.86 1.23
C LEU A 61 46.10 -20.64 0.81
N SER A 62 45.42 -21.28 1.77
CA SER A 62 44.19 -22.05 1.52
C SER A 62 42.97 -21.15 1.34
N ASP A 63 42.83 -20.13 2.20
CA ASP A 63 41.68 -19.21 2.18
C ASP A 63 42.00 -17.89 1.46
N GLU A 64 43.23 -17.76 0.98
CA GLU A 64 43.73 -16.58 0.27
C GLU A 64 43.60 -15.23 1.00
N GLU A 65 43.54 -15.24 2.33
CA GLU A 65 43.42 -14.04 3.18
C GLU A 65 44.54 -13.87 4.25
N PRO A 66 44.85 -12.62 4.67
CA PRO A 66 45.79 -12.38 5.76
C PRO A 66 45.17 -12.69 7.13
N ILE A 67 45.87 -13.50 7.92
CA ILE A 67 45.43 -13.93 9.26
C ILE A 67 46.41 -13.47 10.35
N CYS A 68 45.95 -13.41 11.60
CA CYS A 68 46.84 -13.19 12.76
C CYS A 68 47.47 -14.51 13.23
N GLY A 69 48.52 -14.43 14.05
CA GLY A 69 49.20 -15.63 14.55
C GLY A 69 48.28 -16.50 15.41
N MET A 70 47.34 -15.92 16.15
CA MET A 70 46.35 -16.69 16.93
C MET A 70 45.41 -17.52 16.05
N CYS A 71 44.95 -16.98 14.91
CA CYS A 71 44.14 -17.71 13.94
C CYS A 71 44.85 -18.96 13.42
N LYS A 72 46.18 -18.88 13.21
CA LYS A 72 47.00 -20.02 12.80
C LYS A 72 47.27 -21.00 13.95
N LEU A 73 47.33 -20.54 15.19
CA LEU A 73 47.75 -21.36 16.34
C LEU A 73 46.62 -22.02 17.12
N PHE A 74 45.43 -21.44 17.11
CA PHE A 74 44.29 -21.92 17.89
C PHE A 74 42.95 -21.71 17.18
N GLY A 75 42.95 -21.10 16.01
CA GLY A 75 41.75 -20.77 15.25
C GLY A 75 41.50 -21.72 14.08
N GLU A 76 40.65 -21.30 13.16
CA GLU A 76 40.15 -22.12 12.05
C GLU A 76 41.23 -22.48 11.00
N HIS A 77 42.37 -21.78 11.01
CA HIS A 77 43.45 -21.96 10.01
C HIS A 77 44.60 -22.84 10.53
N MET A 78 44.38 -23.58 11.63
CA MET A 78 45.37 -24.46 12.27
C MET A 78 46.05 -25.42 11.30
N SER A 79 45.29 -26.03 10.39
CA SER A 79 45.76 -27.00 9.40
C SER A 79 46.18 -26.39 8.06
N HIS A 80 45.94 -25.09 7.85
CA HIS A 80 46.17 -24.45 6.55
C HIS A 80 47.63 -24.09 6.33
N GLN A 81 48.09 -24.13 5.08
CA GLN A 81 49.42 -23.66 4.74
C GLN A 81 49.47 -22.13 4.81
N VAL A 82 50.56 -21.60 5.38
CA VAL A 82 50.72 -20.15 5.54
C VAL A 82 52.09 -19.69 5.05
N ALA A 83 52.13 -18.49 4.49
CA ALA A 83 53.36 -17.83 4.07
C ALA A 83 53.62 -16.55 4.88
N LYS A 84 54.85 -16.02 4.80
CA LYS A 84 55.12 -14.66 5.26
C LYS A 84 54.37 -13.67 4.37
N ILE A 85 53.82 -12.62 4.98
CA ILE A 85 53.10 -11.56 4.26
C ILE A 85 53.99 -10.91 3.19
N SER A 86 55.28 -10.71 3.48
CA SER A 86 56.25 -10.13 2.53
C SER A 86 56.35 -10.93 1.24
N ASP A 87 56.44 -12.26 1.38
CA ASP A 87 56.72 -13.18 0.28
C ASP A 87 55.46 -13.33 -0.58
N ALA A 88 54.30 -13.48 0.06
CA ALA A 88 53.00 -13.48 -0.64
C ALA A 88 52.73 -12.15 -1.35
N TYR A 89 53.11 -11.01 -0.75
CA TYR A 89 52.93 -9.69 -1.36
C TYR A 89 53.76 -9.55 -2.64
N THR A 90 55.06 -9.89 -2.60
CA THR A 90 55.94 -9.74 -3.77
C THR A 90 55.50 -10.66 -4.91
N GLU A 91 55.14 -11.91 -4.60
CA GLU A 91 54.62 -12.87 -5.58
C GLU A 91 53.30 -12.38 -6.19
N ARG A 92 52.30 -12.06 -5.36
CA ARG A 92 50.98 -11.60 -5.84
C ARG A 92 51.06 -10.30 -6.63
N LYS A 93 51.94 -9.37 -6.24
CA LYS A 93 52.15 -8.11 -7.00
C LYS A 93 52.63 -8.39 -8.42
N VAL A 94 53.54 -9.36 -8.60
CA VAL A 94 54.04 -9.76 -9.92
C VAL A 94 52.95 -10.50 -10.70
N SER A 95 52.19 -11.39 -10.07
CA SER A 95 51.07 -12.08 -10.72
C SER A 95 50.01 -11.09 -11.21
N PHE A 96 49.60 -10.17 -10.34
CA PHE A 96 48.55 -9.21 -10.66
C PHE A 96 48.91 -8.29 -11.83
N ALA A 97 50.19 -7.91 -11.94
CA ALA A 97 50.66 -7.15 -13.12
C ALA A 97 50.50 -7.95 -14.43
N LYS A 98 50.71 -9.27 -14.41
CA LYS A 98 50.47 -10.14 -15.56
C LYS A 98 48.97 -10.26 -15.87
N ASP A 99 48.15 -10.38 -14.83
CA ASP A 99 46.69 -10.49 -14.97
C ASP A 99 46.10 -9.22 -15.60
N ILE A 100 46.57 -8.04 -15.19
CA ILE A 100 46.19 -6.76 -15.81
C ILE A 100 46.51 -6.77 -17.32
N GLN A 101 47.72 -7.22 -17.69
CA GLN A 101 48.12 -7.28 -19.10
C GLN A 101 47.22 -8.25 -19.90
N LEU A 102 46.85 -9.39 -19.32
CA LEU A 102 45.96 -10.36 -19.94
C LEU A 102 44.56 -9.77 -20.17
N VAL A 103 44.02 -9.05 -19.18
CA VAL A 103 42.71 -8.38 -19.28
C VAL A 103 42.73 -7.32 -20.38
N LEU A 104 43.78 -6.50 -20.44
CA LEU A 104 43.95 -5.49 -21.49
C LEU A 104 43.97 -6.12 -22.87
N GLN A 105 44.81 -7.14 -23.08
CA GLN A 105 44.89 -7.85 -24.36
C GLN A 105 43.55 -8.45 -24.77
N LYS A 106 42.80 -9.05 -23.84
CA LYS A 106 41.47 -9.60 -24.11
C LYS A 106 40.47 -8.50 -24.49
N SER A 107 40.53 -7.35 -23.83
CA SER A 107 39.66 -6.20 -24.13
C SER A 107 39.95 -5.62 -25.52
N GLU A 108 41.21 -5.49 -25.89
CA GLU A 108 41.63 -5.02 -27.22
C GLU A 108 41.24 -6.01 -28.31
N SER A 109 41.42 -7.31 -28.05
CA SER A 109 41.01 -8.37 -28.98
C SER A 109 39.49 -8.38 -29.19
N ALA A 110 38.70 -8.18 -28.14
CA ALA A 110 37.25 -8.07 -28.23
C ALA A 110 36.83 -6.81 -29.00
N ALA A 111 37.50 -5.67 -28.76
CA ALA A 111 37.27 -4.43 -29.49
C ALA A 111 37.62 -4.54 -30.98
N GLN A 112 38.68 -5.27 -31.32
CA GLN A 112 39.05 -5.56 -32.71
C GLN A 112 38.06 -6.52 -33.37
N ALA A 113 37.63 -7.58 -32.68
CA ALA A 113 36.60 -8.49 -33.19
C ALA A 113 35.28 -7.74 -33.49
N MET A 114 34.90 -6.76 -32.67
CA MET A 114 33.76 -5.88 -32.93
C MET A 114 33.93 -5.00 -34.19
N GLN A 115 35.17 -4.66 -34.58
CA GLN A 115 35.42 -3.89 -35.80
C GLN A 115 35.43 -4.76 -37.08
N VAL A 116 35.69 -6.06 -36.95
CA VAL A 116 35.77 -7.02 -38.08
C VAL A 116 34.42 -7.66 -38.41
N LEU A 117 33.45 -7.59 -37.48
CA LEU A 117 32.07 -7.95 -37.75
C LEU A 117 31.53 -7.17 -38.96
N PRO A 118 31.04 -7.83 -40.02
CA PRO A 118 30.53 -7.15 -41.20
C PRO A 118 29.43 -6.16 -40.79
N LYS A 119 29.54 -4.91 -41.24
CA LYS A 119 28.48 -3.90 -41.08
C LYS A 119 27.10 -4.39 -41.55
N GLU A 120 27.08 -5.42 -42.40
CA GLU A 120 25.89 -6.05 -42.95
C GLU A 120 25.09 -6.89 -41.93
N MET A 121 25.69 -7.31 -40.80
CA MET A 121 24.95 -8.04 -39.76
C MET A 121 24.25 -7.12 -38.74
N PHE A 122 24.50 -5.81 -38.81
CA PHE A 122 23.79 -4.80 -38.00
C PHE A 122 22.75 -4.01 -38.81
N THR A 123 22.51 -4.35 -40.09
CA THR A 123 21.45 -3.76 -40.91
C THR A 123 20.27 -4.71 -41.02
N LEU A 124 19.52 -4.91 -39.93
CA LEU A 124 18.06 -4.95 -40.10
C LEU A 124 17.64 -3.52 -40.50
N PRO A 125 16.74 -3.32 -41.47
CA PRO A 125 16.47 -1.98 -42.00
C PRO A 125 16.01 -1.07 -40.84
N PRO A 126 16.74 0.02 -40.52
CA PRO A 126 16.39 0.91 -39.40
C PRO A 126 14.95 1.42 -39.51
N GLN A 127 14.48 1.60 -40.75
CA GLN A 127 13.13 2.01 -41.10
C GLN A 127 12.05 1.02 -40.64
N ASP A 128 12.29 -0.29 -40.74
CA ASP A 128 11.30 -1.29 -40.35
C ASP A 128 11.20 -1.39 -38.83
N THR A 129 12.32 -1.25 -38.12
CA THR A 129 12.33 -1.24 -36.64
C THR A 129 11.73 0.03 -36.06
N GLU A 130 12.03 1.21 -36.61
CA GLU A 130 11.45 2.47 -36.16
C GLU A 130 9.94 2.52 -36.43
N LYS A 131 9.52 2.02 -37.60
CA LYS A 131 8.10 1.87 -37.93
C LYS A 131 7.39 0.93 -36.94
N LEU A 132 7.98 -0.23 -36.65
CA LEU A 132 7.38 -1.18 -35.71
C LEU A 132 7.25 -0.60 -34.29
N ILE A 133 8.24 0.18 -33.85
CA ILE A 133 8.20 0.89 -32.57
C ILE A 133 7.10 1.96 -32.57
N GLY A 134 6.96 2.70 -33.67
CA GLY A 134 5.88 3.69 -33.85
C GLY A 134 4.49 3.04 -33.82
N ASP A 135 4.31 1.93 -34.54
CA ASP A 135 3.05 1.18 -34.60
C ASP A 135 2.69 0.61 -33.21
N LEU A 136 3.66 0.04 -32.49
CA LEU A 136 3.46 -0.46 -31.12
C LEU A 136 3.12 0.66 -30.13
N SER A 137 3.78 1.82 -30.25
CA SER A 137 3.51 2.98 -29.39
C SER A 137 2.11 3.52 -29.61
N THR A 138 1.70 3.67 -30.88
CA THR A 138 0.35 4.12 -31.25
C THR A 138 -0.71 3.14 -30.76
N SER A 139 -0.50 1.84 -30.96
CA SER A 139 -1.41 0.80 -30.46
C SER A 139 -1.53 0.80 -28.93
N ALA A 140 -0.44 1.05 -28.22
CA ALA A 140 -0.45 1.18 -26.77
C ALA A 140 -1.23 2.42 -26.31
N ASP A 141 -1.09 3.55 -27.01
CA ASP A 141 -1.83 4.78 -26.74
C ASP A 141 -3.32 4.61 -27.04
N ASP A 142 -3.69 3.95 -28.14
CA ASP A 142 -5.07 3.60 -28.46
C ASP A 142 -5.70 2.71 -27.38
N THR A 143 -4.95 1.70 -26.90
CA THR A 143 -5.40 0.82 -25.82
C THR A 143 -5.59 1.59 -24.52
N ARG A 144 -4.70 2.53 -24.20
CA ARG A 144 -4.83 3.41 -23.03
C ARG A 144 -6.06 4.31 -23.15
N ALA A 145 -6.26 4.96 -24.29
CA ALA A 145 -7.42 5.81 -24.54
C ALA A 145 -8.73 5.04 -24.42
N MET A 146 -8.76 3.79 -24.91
CA MET A 146 -9.90 2.90 -24.73
C MET A 146 -10.18 2.61 -23.25
N ILE A 147 -9.16 2.24 -22.48
CA ILE A 147 -9.28 1.97 -21.04
C ILE A 147 -9.78 3.22 -20.30
N ASP A 148 -9.24 4.39 -20.61
CA ASP A 148 -9.62 5.66 -19.98
C ASP A 148 -11.09 6.01 -20.30
N ALA A 149 -11.50 5.88 -21.56
CA ALA A 149 -12.89 6.12 -21.97
C ALA A 149 -13.87 5.16 -21.28
N PHE A 150 -13.51 3.89 -21.14
CA PHE A 150 -14.30 2.93 -20.36
C PHE A 150 -14.36 3.30 -18.87
N GLY A 151 -13.21 3.66 -18.28
CA GLY A 151 -13.12 4.10 -16.90
C GLY A 151 -14.01 5.32 -16.61
N ASP A 152 -13.96 6.33 -17.48
CA ASP A 152 -14.76 7.55 -17.36
C ASP A 152 -16.26 7.29 -17.49
N SER A 153 -16.65 6.43 -18.44
CA SER A 153 -18.06 6.05 -18.62
C SER A 153 -18.62 5.33 -17.39
N LEU A 154 -17.87 4.36 -16.85
CA LEU A 154 -18.25 3.64 -15.62
C LEU A 154 -18.35 4.59 -14.43
N LEU A 155 -17.36 5.46 -14.26
CA LEU A 155 -17.34 6.42 -13.15
C LEU A 155 -18.50 7.41 -13.25
N SER A 156 -18.81 7.89 -14.46
CA SER A 156 -19.95 8.76 -14.73
C SER A 156 -21.28 8.05 -14.40
N GLY A 157 -21.43 6.80 -14.82
CA GLY A 157 -22.61 5.98 -14.50
C GLY A 157 -22.82 5.79 -12.99
N ILE A 158 -21.75 5.47 -12.25
CA ILE A 158 -21.81 5.33 -10.78
C ILE A 158 -22.20 6.66 -10.12
N LYS A 159 -21.58 7.77 -10.54
CA LYS A 159 -21.91 9.12 -10.02
C LYS A 159 -23.38 9.47 -10.25
N CYS A 160 -23.91 9.21 -11.45
CA CYS A 160 -25.30 9.46 -11.79
C CYS A 160 -26.27 8.64 -10.93
N ARG A 161 -25.96 7.37 -10.69
CA ARG A 161 -26.78 6.49 -9.84
C ARG A 161 -26.78 6.93 -8.38
N ILE A 162 -25.61 7.31 -7.84
CA ILE A 162 -25.51 7.87 -6.49
C ILE A 162 -26.38 9.13 -6.36
N ALA A 163 -26.33 10.04 -7.34
CA ALA A 163 -27.15 11.24 -7.34
C ALA A 163 -28.66 10.93 -7.37
N THR A 164 -29.07 9.95 -8.20
CA THR A 164 -30.47 9.50 -8.27
C THR A 164 -30.94 8.90 -6.94
N LEU A 165 -30.18 7.98 -6.35
CA LEU A 165 -30.53 7.35 -5.07
C LEU A 165 -30.58 8.38 -3.93
N LYS A 166 -29.64 9.34 -3.91
CA LYS A 166 -29.65 10.44 -2.95
C LYS A 166 -30.93 11.26 -3.05
N ARG A 167 -31.35 11.61 -4.27
CA ARG A 167 -32.60 12.36 -4.49
C ARG A 167 -33.84 11.58 -4.04
N GLN A 168 -33.88 10.28 -4.29
CA GLN A 168 -34.97 9.41 -3.82
C GLN A 168 -35.04 9.36 -2.30
N LEU A 169 -33.89 9.19 -1.64
CA LEU A 169 -33.79 9.20 -0.19
C LEU A 169 -34.25 10.53 0.41
N GLU A 170 -33.83 11.65 -0.18
CA GLU A 170 -34.26 12.99 0.25
C GLU A 170 -35.77 13.17 0.10
N LEU A 171 -36.36 12.72 -1.02
CA LEU A 171 -37.81 12.80 -1.25
C LEU A 171 -38.60 11.96 -0.23
N GLU A 172 -38.16 10.73 0.02
CA GLU A 172 -38.77 9.87 1.03
C GLU A 172 -38.66 10.47 2.44
N HIS A 173 -37.51 11.06 2.77
CA HIS A 173 -37.29 11.71 4.05
C HIS A 173 -38.25 12.89 4.26
N VAL A 174 -38.36 13.78 3.25
CA VAL A 174 -39.29 14.92 3.31
C VAL A 174 -40.73 14.45 3.46
N SER A 175 -41.19 13.49 2.65
CA SER A 175 -42.56 12.98 2.73
C SER A 175 -42.89 12.37 4.10
N LYS A 176 -41.93 11.64 4.71
CA LYS A 176 -42.12 11.08 6.06
C LYS A 176 -42.17 12.16 7.13
N LEU A 177 -41.34 13.19 7.02
CA LEU A 177 -41.33 14.32 7.95
C LEU A 177 -42.66 15.08 7.90
N GLU A 178 -43.19 15.34 6.71
CA GLU A 178 -44.51 15.96 6.51
C GLU A 178 -45.63 15.13 7.16
N LYS A 179 -45.63 13.81 6.96
CA LYS A 179 -46.61 12.91 7.61
C LYS A 179 -46.52 12.96 9.13
N LEU A 180 -45.32 12.91 9.70
CA LEU A 180 -45.11 13.01 11.15
C LEU A 180 -45.56 14.37 11.70
N GLN A 181 -45.32 15.44 10.96
CA GLN A 181 -45.74 16.79 11.34
C GLN A 181 -47.28 16.91 11.33
N SER A 182 -47.97 16.32 10.35
CA SER A 182 -49.43 16.26 10.32
C SER A 182 -49.99 15.52 11.55
N VAL A 183 -49.44 14.35 11.89
CA VAL A 183 -49.85 13.58 13.07
C VAL A 183 -49.60 14.37 14.36
N ALA A 184 -48.45 15.07 14.46
CA ALA A 184 -48.16 15.92 15.62
C ALA A 184 -49.17 17.06 15.78
N GLN A 185 -49.60 17.68 14.67
CA GLN A 185 -50.62 18.73 14.67
C GLN A 185 -51.99 18.20 15.11
N GLU A 186 -52.40 17.02 14.63
CA GLU A 186 -53.67 16.37 15.02
C GLU A 186 -53.72 16.03 16.51
N LEU A 187 -52.57 15.67 17.11
CA LEU A 187 -52.46 15.31 18.52
C LEU A 187 -52.42 16.52 19.47
N GLU A 188 -52.16 17.72 18.96
CA GLU A 188 -51.97 18.92 19.78
C GLU A 188 -53.26 19.31 20.52
N ALA A 189 -54.41 19.36 19.81
CA ALA A 189 -55.69 19.73 20.43
C ALA A 189 -56.17 18.72 21.50
N PRO A 190 -56.16 17.38 21.26
CA PRO A 190 -56.45 16.40 22.30
C PRO A 190 -55.51 16.52 23.53
N ARG A 191 -54.22 16.77 23.29
CA ARG A 191 -53.24 16.95 24.37
C ARG A 191 -53.54 18.19 25.21
N GLN A 192 -53.85 19.32 24.56
CA GLN A 192 -54.21 20.55 25.25
C GLN A 192 -55.50 20.39 26.07
N LEU A 193 -56.53 19.74 25.50
CA LEU A 193 -57.76 19.48 26.23
C LEU A 193 -57.52 18.59 27.46
N TYR A 194 -56.71 17.53 27.32
CA TYR A 194 -56.31 16.69 28.44
C TYR A 194 -55.62 17.51 29.55
N GLN A 195 -54.71 18.42 29.19
CA GLN A 195 -54.03 19.29 30.16
C GLN A 195 -55.01 20.23 30.88
N GLN A 196 -55.96 20.83 30.14
CA GLN A 196 -56.99 21.69 30.73
C GLN A 196 -57.89 20.92 31.71
N MET A 197 -58.34 19.73 31.32
CA MET A 197 -59.16 18.86 32.19
C MET A 197 -58.40 18.45 33.45
N LYS A 198 -57.12 18.09 33.31
CA LYS A 198 -56.24 17.76 34.45
C LYS A 198 -56.05 18.95 35.38
N ALA A 199 -55.81 20.14 34.85
CA ALA A 199 -55.62 21.35 35.64
C ALA A 199 -56.88 21.70 36.45
N LEU A 200 -58.07 21.59 35.84
CA LEU A 200 -59.35 21.83 36.53
C LEU A 200 -59.58 20.84 37.69
N LEU A 201 -59.16 19.58 37.53
CA LEU A 201 -59.23 18.58 38.60
C LEU A 201 -58.32 18.91 39.78
N GLN A 202 -57.12 19.43 39.51
CA GLN A 202 -56.13 19.76 40.55
C GLN A 202 -56.45 21.10 41.24
N HIS A 203 -56.95 22.07 40.49
CA HIS A 203 -57.15 23.44 40.94
C HIS A 203 -58.49 23.99 40.45
N HIS A 204 -59.33 24.42 41.39
CA HIS A 204 -60.56 25.16 41.12
C HIS A 204 -60.89 26.09 42.29
N VAL A 205 -61.57 27.22 42.05
CA VAL A 205 -61.85 28.21 43.09
C VAL A 205 -63.01 27.78 43.98
N ASN A 206 -64.08 27.24 43.37
CA ASN A 206 -65.26 26.76 44.08
C ASN A 206 -66.07 25.77 43.22
N ALA A 207 -67.07 25.15 43.84
CA ALA A 207 -67.92 24.12 43.20
C ALA A 207 -68.70 24.65 41.99
N VAL A 208 -69.17 25.90 42.02
CA VAL A 208 -69.96 26.48 40.92
C VAL A 208 -69.09 26.68 39.68
N GLN A 209 -67.89 27.26 39.85
CA GLN A 209 -66.95 27.43 38.75
C GLN A 209 -66.53 26.07 38.17
N PHE A 210 -66.25 25.08 39.03
CA PHE A 210 -65.90 23.73 38.60
C PHE A 210 -66.99 23.11 37.70
N LEU A 211 -68.25 23.17 38.13
CA LEU A 211 -69.36 22.60 37.36
C LEU A 211 -69.55 23.28 36.00
N HIS A 212 -69.36 24.61 35.94
CA HIS A 212 -69.41 25.37 34.69
C HIS A 212 -68.30 24.95 33.71
N GLU A 213 -67.05 24.93 34.19
CA GLU A 213 -65.89 24.56 33.39
C GLU A 213 -65.89 23.10 32.96
N HIS A 214 -66.31 22.19 33.84
CA HIS A 214 -66.49 20.78 33.51
C HIS A 214 -67.52 20.59 32.40
N LYS A 215 -68.66 21.31 32.43
CA LYS A 215 -69.66 21.24 31.36
C LYS A 215 -69.08 21.69 30.02
N ARG A 216 -68.28 22.76 30.01
CA ARG A 216 -67.59 23.28 28.82
C ARG A 216 -66.59 22.27 28.26
N LEU A 217 -65.62 21.82 29.06
CA LEU A 217 -64.58 20.88 28.63
C LEU A 217 -65.15 19.52 28.23
N LYS A 218 -66.21 19.05 28.90
CA LYS A 218 -66.90 17.81 28.54
C LYS A 218 -67.63 17.89 27.20
N ALA A 219 -68.16 19.07 26.84
CA ALA A 219 -68.73 19.28 25.51
C ALA A 219 -67.63 19.30 24.44
N GLU A 220 -66.48 19.90 24.73
CA GLU A 220 -65.31 19.91 23.83
C GLU A 220 -64.74 18.50 23.61
N MET A 221 -64.65 17.69 24.68
CA MET A 221 -64.25 16.29 24.62
C MET A 221 -65.16 15.49 23.68
N LYS A 222 -66.48 15.66 23.78
CA LYS A 222 -67.43 14.97 22.90
C LYS A 222 -67.23 15.34 21.43
N ARG A 223 -67.05 16.63 21.13
CA ARG A 223 -66.79 17.10 19.76
C ARG A 223 -65.52 16.52 19.16
N LEU A 224 -64.43 16.40 19.95
CA LEU A 224 -63.19 15.77 19.48
C LEU A 224 -63.37 14.27 19.22
N MET A 225 -64.08 13.57 20.12
CA MET A 225 -64.31 12.12 20.00
C MET A 225 -65.26 11.74 18.86
N GLU A 226 -66.17 12.63 18.47
CA GLU A 226 -67.11 12.42 17.35
C GLU A 226 -66.44 12.62 15.97
N GLY A 227 -65.28 13.28 15.91
CA GLY A 227 -64.62 13.68 14.65
C GLY A 227 -63.35 12.92 14.24
N SER A 228 -62.72 12.13 15.12
CA SER A 228 -61.36 11.60 14.85
C SER A 228 -61.32 10.11 14.50
N VAL A 229 -60.79 9.79 13.31
CA VAL A 229 -60.09 8.52 13.05
C VAL A 229 -58.78 8.56 13.85
N SER A 230 -58.42 7.48 14.57
CA SER A 230 -57.14 7.44 15.30
C SER A 230 -55.97 7.76 14.36
N PRO A 231 -55.02 8.63 14.75
CA PRO A 231 -53.85 8.90 13.95
C PRO A 231 -53.07 7.61 13.71
N GLN A 232 -52.97 7.19 12.45
CA GLN A 232 -52.15 6.05 12.07
C GLN A 232 -50.68 6.48 12.16
N VAL A 233 -50.03 6.17 13.28
CA VAL A 233 -48.58 6.32 13.39
C VAL A 233 -47.93 5.39 12.36
N PRO A 234 -47.11 5.90 11.42
CA PRO A 234 -46.46 5.06 10.42
C PRO A 234 -45.48 4.10 11.11
N THR A 235 -45.89 2.86 11.37
CA THR A 235 -45.10 1.86 12.13
C THR A 235 -44.22 0.98 11.23
N LYS A 236 -44.36 1.07 9.90
CA LYS A 236 -43.64 0.21 8.92
C LYS A 236 -42.65 0.94 8.00
N ASP A 237 -42.54 2.26 8.10
CA ASP A 237 -41.77 3.06 7.14
C ASP A 237 -40.28 3.23 7.54
N THR A 238 -39.59 2.14 7.89
CA THR A 238 -38.12 2.19 8.07
C THR A 238 -37.43 2.38 6.73
N VAL A 239 -36.71 3.49 6.55
CA VAL A 239 -35.78 3.68 5.41
C VAL A 239 -34.68 2.63 5.54
N SER A 240 -34.75 1.57 4.73
CA SER A 240 -33.75 0.52 4.74
C SER A 240 -32.56 0.94 3.88
N ILE A 241 -31.50 1.41 4.54
CA ILE A 241 -30.20 1.72 3.92
C ILE A 241 -29.71 0.54 3.06
N LYS A 242 -29.98 -0.71 3.49
CA LYS A 242 -29.65 -1.93 2.76
C LYS A 242 -30.28 -1.98 1.35
N CYS A 243 -31.51 -1.50 1.17
CA CYS A 243 -32.17 -1.50 -0.14
C CYS A 243 -31.47 -0.54 -1.12
N TYR A 244 -31.09 0.65 -0.67
CA TYR A 244 -30.37 1.60 -1.53
C TYR A 244 -28.96 1.11 -1.88
N PHE A 245 -28.26 0.46 -0.94
CA PHE A 245 -26.96 -0.16 -1.25
C PHE A 245 -27.09 -1.31 -2.24
N GLN A 246 -28.11 -2.16 -2.12
CA GLN A 246 -28.38 -3.24 -3.07
C GLN A 246 -28.69 -2.68 -4.47
N GLU A 247 -29.53 -1.65 -4.55
CA GLU A 247 -29.82 -0.98 -5.83
C GLU A 247 -28.64 -0.17 -6.36
N LEU A 248 -27.70 0.28 -5.53
CA LEU A 248 -26.44 0.89 -5.99
C LEU A 248 -25.56 -0.15 -6.67
N ILE A 249 -25.35 -1.31 -6.05
CA ILE A 249 -24.39 -2.33 -6.53
C ILE A 249 -24.94 -3.13 -7.72
N LYS A 250 -26.26 -3.20 -7.89
CA LYS A 250 -26.94 -3.92 -8.97
C LYS A 250 -26.43 -3.49 -10.35
N GLY A 251 -25.93 -4.39 -11.19
CA GLY A 251 -25.43 -4.04 -12.53
C GLY A 251 -24.09 -3.29 -12.56
N MET A 252 -23.35 -3.22 -11.45
CA MET A 252 -21.90 -2.89 -11.45
C MET A 252 -21.04 -4.14 -11.72
N ASP A 253 -21.63 -5.21 -12.27
CA ASP A 253 -20.91 -6.41 -12.66
C ASP A 253 -20.21 -6.15 -14.00
N ILE A 254 -18.88 -6.20 -13.99
CA ILE A 254 -18.02 -6.01 -15.17
C ILE A 254 -18.36 -7.05 -16.25
N THR A 255 -18.95 -8.20 -15.88
CA THR A 255 -19.34 -9.26 -16.82
C THR A 255 -20.64 -8.97 -17.59
N ALA A 256 -21.42 -7.95 -17.22
CA ALA A 256 -22.69 -7.60 -17.86
C ALA A 256 -22.58 -6.43 -18.87
N PHE A 257 -21.37 -5.92 -19.12
CA PHE A 257 -21.16 -4.78 -20.01
C PHE A 257 -21.17 -5.21 -21.49
N VAL A 258 -22.11 -4.66 -22.26
CA VAL A 258 -22.16 -4.79 -23.72
C VAL A 258 -21.47 -3.55 -24.33
N PRO A 259 -20.50 -3.71 -25.26
CA PRO A 259 -19.80 -2.58 -25.88
C PRO A 259 -20.77 -1.60 -26.58
N PRO A 260 -20.43 -0.31 -26.66
CA PRO A 260 -21.30 0.68 -27.30
C PRO A 260 -21.37 0.43 -28.81
N GLY A 261 -22.43 -0.25 -29.22
CA GLY A 261 -22.82 -0.49 -30.62
C GLY A 261 -24.29 -0.90 -30.79
N GLN A 262 -25.01 -1.20 -29.70
CA GLN A 262 -26.43 -1.58 -29.73
C GLN A 262 -27.18 -1.12 -28.47
N GLU A 263 -27.23 0.19 -28.21
CA GLU A 263 -28.27 0.75 -27.34
C GLU A 263 -29.16 1.67 -28.18
N GLN A 264 -30.31 1.16 -28.59
CA GLN A 264 -31.43 2.00 -28.98
C GLN A 264 -32.00 2.63 -27.70
N CYS A 265 -31.92 3.95 -27.62
CA CYS A 265 -32.58 4.77 -26.61
C CYS A 265 -34.06 4.37 -26.53
N PRO A 266 -34.63 4.05 -25.35
CA PRO A 266 -36.06 3.85 -25.22
C PRO A 266 -36.76 5.15 -25.61
N LYS A 267 -37.58 5.09 -26.66
CA LYS A 267 -38.38 6.23 -27.10
C LYS A 267 -39.27 6.67 -25.94
N GLU A 268 -39.19 7.95 -25.59
CA GLU A 268 -40.15 8.62 -24.72
C GLU A 268 -41.58 8.33 -25.21
N GLU A 269 -42.37 7.63 -24.40
CA GLU A 269 -43.82 7.59 -24.59
C GLU A 269 -44.36 8.99 -24.27
N ALA A 270 -44.64 9.75 -25.31
CA ALA A 270 -45.35 11.02 -25.23
C ALA A 270 -46.71 10.79 -24.55
N VAL A 271 -46.85 11.33 -23.35
CA VAL A 271 -48.14 11.48 -22.66
C VAL A 271 -49.03 12.36 -23.53
N ARG A 272 -50.00 11.73 -24.19
CA ARG A 272 -51.02 12.39 -25.01
C ARG A 272 -52.04 13.06 -24.10
N THR A 273 -51.87 14.34 -23.84
CA THR A 273 -52.91 15.21 -23.28
C THR A 273 -54.03 15.33 -24.32
N GLN A 274 -55.21 14.79 -23.99
CA GLN A 274 -56.44 15.12 -24.71
C GLN A 274 -56.80 16.57 -24.41
N SER A 275 -56.88 17.40 -25.44
CA SER A 275 -57.79 18.54 -25.48
C SER A 275 -58.24 18.78 -26.91
N GLN A 276 -59.54 18.68 -27.09
CA GLN A 276 -60.28 18.97 -28.32
C GLN A 276 -60.15 20.45 -28.70
N MET A 277 -60.18 20.74 -30.00
CA MET A 277 -60.92 21.83 -30.67
C MET A 277 -60.36 22.00 -32.09
N THR A 278 -61.00 21.41 -33.11
CA THR A 278 -61.95 22.04 -34.06
C THR A 278 -61.30 22.80 -35.21
N THR A 279 -61.82 22.54 -36.41
CA THR A 279 -61.67 23.26 -37.70
C THR A 279 -60.27 23.21 -38.32
N GLY A 280 -60.04 22.80 -39.57
CA GLY A 280 -60.90 22.68 -40.74
C GLY A 280 -60.16 23.37 -41.90
N ALA A 281 -59.70 22.62 -42.89
CA ALA A 281 -59.55 23.06 -44.29
C ALA A 281 -58.94 21.93 -45.13
N LYS A 282 -59.70 21.52 -46.14
CA LYS A 282 -59.27 20.79 -47.32
C LYS A 282 -58.25 21.62 -48.12
N LEU A 283 -57.44 20.93 -48.92
CA LEU A 283 -57.20 21.12 -50.38
C LEU A 283 -56.02 20.17 -50.73
N GLU A 284 -56.30 19.05 -51.41
CA GLU A 284 -56.17 18.88 -52.88
C GLU A 284 -54.71 18.95 -53.33
N GLU A 285 -54.11 17.80 -53.63
CA GLU A 285 -53.89 17.26 -54.99
C GLU A 285 -52.62 17.83 -55.65
N GLY A 286 -51.81 16.96 -56.23
CA GLY A 286 -50.75 17.42 -57.15
C GLY A 286 -49.61 16.44 -57.33
N ALA A 287 -49.70 15.67 -58.41
CA ALA A 287 -48.72 14.73 -58.91
C ALA A 287 -47.35 15.35 -59.28
N LEU A 288 -46.39 14.43 -59.46
CA LEU A 288 -45.07 14.51 -60.14
C LEU A 288 -43.88 14.96 -59.29
#